data_AF-A0A7S0QSJ9-F1
#
_entry.id   AF-A0A7S0QSJ9-F1
#
_cell.length_a   1.000
_cell.length_b   1.000
_cell.length_c   1.000
_cell.angle_alpha   90.00
_cell.angle_beta   90.00
_cell.angle_gamma   90.00
#
_symmetry.space_group_name_H-M   'P 1'
#
loop_
_entity.id
_entity.type
_entity.pdbx_description
1 polymer ?
#
loop_
_entity_poly.entity_id
_entity_poly.type
_entity_poly.pdbx_seq_one_letter_code
_entity_poly.pdbx_strand_id
1 'polypeptide(L)'
;MHTLMLQHNRFISASVFFLLALSFSFPKHSQCFAPYFAPCIARSSRSQLRMAAIEAPKNGVANKVALVALGCPKNTVDAEVMLGDLQKRGFTIVRQPKDADVVIVNTCTFIEDAKKESIQAVLEAVDLKQSTAKGVVVTGCMAQRYASELSGELPEVDAVVGFEKYGDIGQHIEEIIARSGYAMPVVSVGSIDVPFRPEWERVRITQRHAAFIRVAEGCDHQCTFCAIPSWRGRFRSKTFEAIMEEARSLCASGVTELNLIAEDTNQWGQDFGQQDPRRLADLLRALDEIPQLRRMGL
;
A
#
# COMPACT_ATOMS: atom_id res chain seq x y z
N MET A 1 12.62 26.04 49.12
CA MET A 1 12.43 24.59 48.91
C MET A 1 11.61 24.41 47.64
N HIS A 2 12.31 24.02 46.56
CA HIS A 2 11.75 23.56 45.28
C HIS A 2 10.67 22.47 45.53
N THR A 3 9.64 22.28 44.72
CA THR A 3 9.72 21.85 43.31
C THR A 3 8.34 21.96 42.65
N LEU A 4 8.26 22.63 41.50
CA LEU A 4 7.11 22.64 40.59
C LEU A 4 7.01 21.31 39.82
N MET A 5 5.78 20.85 39.63
CA MET A 5 5.43 19.77 38.69
C MET A 5 5.79 20.17 37.25
N LEU A 6 6.58 19.34 36.58
CA LEU A 6 6.90 19.43 35.16
C LEU A 6 5.83 18.69 34.34
N GLN A 7 5.10 19.46 33.53
CA GLN A 7 4.38 18.96 32.35
C GLN A 7 5.39 18.36 31.37
N HIS A 8 5.17 17.12 30.94
CA HIS A 8 5.93 16.52 29.84
C HIS A 8 5.26 16.85 28.50
N ASN A 9 5.74 17.93 27.90
CA ASN A 9 5.58 18.23 26.48
C ASN A 9 6.70 17.49 25.74
N ARG A 10 6.41 16.31 25.16
CA ARG A 10 7.41 15.57 24.37
C ARG A 10 7.61 16.26 23.02
N PHE A 11 8.77 16.92 22.91
CA PHE A 11 9.31 17.47 21.68
C PHE A 11 9.36 16.39 20.59
N ILE A 12 8.79 16.73 19.42
CA ILE A 12 9.13 16.10 18.14
C ILE A 12 10.66 16.21 17.99
N SER A 13 11.35 15.07 17.86
CA SER A 13 12.81 15.04 17.71
C SER A 13 13.26 15.89 16.52
N ALA A 14 14.43 16.55 16.62
CA ALA A 14 15.04 17.33 15.53
C ALA A 14 15.19 16.50 14.23
N SER A 15 15.25 15.18 14.35
CA SER A 15 15.22 14.16 13.29
C SER A 15 13.95 14.19 12.41
N VAL A 16 12.77 14.27 13.03
CA VAL A 16 11.49 14.35 12.29
C VAL A 16 11.35 15.71 11.59
N PHE A 17 11.92 16.76 12.19
CA PHE A 17 12.04 18.06 11.53
C PHE A 17 12.99 18.03 10.32
N PHE A 18 14.05 17.21 10.32
CA PHE A 18 14.97 17.10 9.18
C PHE A 18 14.32 16.42 7.96
N LEU A 19 13.53 15.36 8.18
CA LEU A 19 12.68 14.74 7.16
C LEU A 19 11.64 15.72 6.59
N LEU A 20 11.11 16.63 7.41
CA LEU A 20 10.20 17.70 7.00
C LEU A 20 10.93 18.92 6.36
N ALA A 21 12.21 19.14 6.66
CA ALA A 21 12.97 20.33 6.29
C ALA A 21 13.73 20.21 4.97
N LEU A 22 14.00 19.00 4.47
CA LEU A 22 14.47 18.78 3.09
C LEU A 22 13.45 19.28 2.03
N SER A 23 12.28 19.75 2.46
CA SER A 23 11.18 20.30 1.65
C SER A 23 11.19 21.83 1.49
N PHE A 24 12.18 22.56 2.03
CA PHE A 24 12.19 24.03 2.01
C PHE A 24 13.31 24.63 1.15
N SER A 25 12.99 24.91 -0.12
CA SER A 25 13.64 25.95 -0.92
C SER A 25 12.63 26.60 -1.88
N PHE A 26 11.97 27.66 -1.38
CA PHE A 26 11.32 28.86 -2.01
C PHE A 26 10.50 28.77 -3.34
N PRO A 27 9.64 29.78 -3.67
CA PRO A 27 9.07 30.86 -2.87
C PRO A 27 7.52 30.85 -2.80
N LYS A 28 7.03 31.67 -1.87
CA LYS A 28 5.63 31.91 -1.48
C LYS A 28 4.73 32.34 -2.65
N HIS A 29 3.56 31.73 -2.76
CA HIS A 29 2.34 32.46 -3.15
C HIS A 29 1.11 31.89 -2.44
N SER A 30 0.50 32.75 -1.63
CA SER A 30 -0.73 32.53 -0.88
C SER A 30 -1.94 32.55 -1.80
N GLN A 31 -2.91 31.64 -1.60
CA GLN A 31 -4.34 31.99 -1.62
C GLN A 31 -5.20 30.86 -1.04
N CYS A 32 -6.17 31.29 -0.23
CA CYS A 32 -7.14 30.52 0.56
C CYS A 32 -8.12 29.73 -0.31
N PHE A 33 -8.65 28.61 0.18
CA PHE A 33 -10.08 28.27 0.09
C PHE A 33 -10.47 27.22 1.14
N ALA A 34 -11.60 27.46 1.81
CA ALA A 34 -12.14 26.72 2.97
C ALA A 34 -12.98 25.48 2.57
N PRO A 35 -13.28 24.55 3.51
CA PRO A 35 -13.86 23.23 3.21
C PRO A 35 -15.39 23.21 3.28
N TYR A 36 -16.02 22.34 2.48
CA TYR A 36 -17.43 21.97 2.63
C TYR A 36 -17.53 20.50 3.06
N PHE A 37 -17.95 20.28 4.30
CA PHE A 37 -18.44 19.01 4.83
C PHE A 37 -19.97 19.03 4.84
N ALA A 38 -20.61 17.94 4.42
CA ALA A 38 -21.99 17.64 4.79
C ALA A 38 -22.15 16.12 4.98
N PRO A 39 -22.76 15.66 6.10
CA PRO A 39 -22.98 14.24 6.38
C PRO A 39 -24.39 13.82 5.96
N CYS A 40 -24.56 12.59 5.47
CA CYS A 40 -25.88 12.00 5.30
C CYS A 40 -25.96 10.63 5.96
N ILE A 41 -26.74 10.59 7.05
CA ILE A 41 -27.14 9.41 7.82
C ILE A 41 -28.27 8.72 7.06
N ALA A 42 -28.16 7.40 6.80
CA ALA A 42 -29.31 6.57 6.52
C ALA A 42 -29.14 5.13 7.00
N ARG A 43 -30.26 4.58 7.48
CA ARG A 43 -30.41 3.41 8.35
C ARG A 43 -30.42 2.08 7.61
N SER A 44 -29.91 1.07 8.32
CA SER A 44 -30.36 -0.34 8.43
C SER A 44 -30.79 -1.13 7.19
N SER A 45 -30.10 -2.24 6.94
CA SER A 45 -30.73 -3.57 7.01
C SER A 45 -29.68 -4.64 7.31
N ARG A 46 -30.01 -5.54 8.23
CA ARG A 46 -29.20 -6.71 8.58
C ARG A 46 -29.21 -7.69 7.40
N SER A 47 -28.09 -7.86 6.71
CA SER A 47 -27.82 -9.08 5.95
C SER A 47 -26.63 -9.79 6.58
N GLN A 48 -26.92 -10.91 7.25
CA GLN A 48 -25.90 -11.84 7.72
C GLN A 48 -25.26 -12.50 6.49
N LEU A 49 -24.15 -11.92 6.02
CA LEU A 49 -23.29 -12.57 5.04
C LEU A 49 -22.54 -13.71 5.73
N ARG A 50 -23.04 -14.94 5.53
CA ARG A 50 -22.29 -16.18 5.75
C ARG A 50 -21.13 -16.21 4.74
N MET A 51 -19.91 -15.97 5.22
CA MET A 51 -18.70 -16.35 4.48
C MET A 51 -18.48 -17.85 4.64
N ALA A 52 -18.10 -18.51 3.54
CA ALA A 52 -17.67 -19.90 3.55
C ALA A 52 -16.51 -20.06 4.54
N ALA A 53 -16.66 -20.98 5.49
CA ALA A 53 -15.62 -21.35 6.41
C ALA A 53 -14.52 -22.08 5.64
N ILE A 54 -13.35 -21.44 5.54
CA ILE A 54 -12.10 -22.09 5.14
C ILE A 54 -11.36 -22.41 6.44
N GLU A 55 -10.86 -23.64 6.54
CA GLU A 55 -10.35 -24.25 7.77
C GLU A 55 -9.32 -23.38 8.50
N ALA A 56 -9.53 -23.23 9.81
CA ALA A 56 -8.64 -22.51 10.71
C ALA A 56 -7.27 -23.21 10.84
N PRO A 57 -6.17 -22.45 11.07
CA PRO A 57 -4.85 -23.04 11.27
C PRO A 57 -4.86 -23.97 12.48
N LYS A 58 -4.24 -25.15 12.29
CA LYS A 58 -4.03 -26.15 13.34
C LYS A 58 -2.97 -25.63 14.32
N ASN A 59 -3.40 -25.42 15.58
CA ASN A 59 -2.60 -25.22 16.79
C ASN A 59 -1.66 -23.99 16.82
N GLY A 60 -2.22 -22.85 17.20
CA GLY A 60 -1.52 -21.62 17.60
C GLY A 60 -2.49 -20.43 17.56
N VAL A 61 -2.38 -19.46 18.46
CA VAL A 61 -3.12 -18.20 18.30
C VAL A 61 -2.52 -17.50 17.08
N ALA A 62 -3.29 -17.38 16.00
CA ALA A 62 -2.82 -16.75 14.78
C ALA A 62 -2.45 -15.29 15.05
N ASN A 63 -1.21 -14.90 14.68
CA ASN A 63 -0.72 -13.53 14.83
C ASN A 63 -1.61 -12.57 14.03
N LYS A 64 -1.96 -11.45 14.64
CA LYS A 64 -2.85 -10.44 14.06
C LYS A 64 -2.07 -9.35 13.37
N VAL A 65 -2.47 -8.99 12.16
CA VAL A 65 -1.84 -7.91 11.41
C VAL A 65 -2.89 -6.90 10.96
N ALA A 66 -2.56 -5.62 11.06
CA ALA A 66 -3.34 -4.54 10.47
C ALA A 66 -2.50 -3.85 9.41
N LEU A 67 -3.14 -3.36 8.35
CA LEU A 67 -2.49 -2.58 7.32
C LEU A 67 -3.16 -1.21 7.20
N VAL A 68 -2.36 -0.15 7.28
CA VAL A 68 -2.75 1.22 6.96
C VAL A 68 -2.33 1.50 5.53
N ALA A 69 -3.30 1.60 4.62
CA ALA A 69 -3.07 1.83 3.20
C ALA A 69 -3.17 3.33 2.90
N LEU A 70 -2.10 3.93 2.39
CA LEU A 70 -2.06 5.33 1.99
C LEU A 70 -1.77 5.48 0.49
N GLY A 71 -1.99 6.67 -0.05
CA GLY A 71 -1.58 7.02 -1.41
C GLY A 71 -2.62 6.66 -2.48
N CYS A 72 -2.19 5.95 -3.51
CA CYS A 72 -2.91 5.84 -4.77
C CYS A 72 -3.47 4.43 -5.03
N PRO A 73 -4.29 4.24 -6.08
CA PRO A 73 -4.85 2.94 -6.44
C PRO A 73 -3.81 1.82 -6.61
N LYS A 74 -2.59 2.12 -7.09
CA LYS A 74 -1.52 1.10 -7.20
C LYS A 74 -1.08 0.60 -5.82
N ASN A 75 -0.93 1.54 -4.88
CA ASN A 75 -0.62 1.19 -3.49
C ASN A 75 -1.76 0.41 -2.82
N THR A 76 -3.00 0.63 -3.27
CA THR A 76 -4.15 -0.19 -2.85
C THR A 76 -4.04 -1.61 -3.37
N VAL A 77 -3.70 -1.82 -4.64
CA VAL A 77 -3.44 -3.16 -5.20
C VAL A 77 -2.31 -3.85 -4.43
N ASP A 78 -1.19 -3.14 -4.22
CA ASP A 78 -0.07 -3.66 -3.44
C ASP A 78 -0.50 -4.11 -2.04
N ALA A 79 -1.31 -3.30 -1.35
CA ALA A 79 -1.87 -3.63 -0.04
C ALA A 79 -2.78 -4.87 -0.05
N GLU A 80 -3.70 -4.96 -1.01
CA GLU A 80 -4.62 -6.11 -1.11
C GLU A 80 -3.85 -7.42 -1.35
N VAL A 81 -2.80 -7.39 -2.18
CA VAL A 81 -1.97 -8.58 -2.45
C VAL A 81 -1.13 -8.95 -1.23
N MET A 82 -0.49 -7.97 -0.57
CA MET A 82 0.23 -8.22 0.69
C MET A 82 -0.67 -8.86 1.75
N LEU A 83 -1.90 -8.38 1.90
CA LEU A 83 -2.88 -8.97 2.83
C LEU A 83 -3.28 -10.40 2.42
N GLY A 84 -3.40 -10.66 1.12
CA GLY A 84 -3.63 -12.01 0.58
C GLY A 84 -2.51 -12.99 0.92
N ASP A 85 -1.26 -12.56 0.74
CA ASP A 85 -0.08 -13.37 1.07
C ASP A 85 -0.01 -13.70 2.56
N LEU A 86 -0.25 -12.69 3.41
CA LEU A 86 -0.26 -12.85 4.86
C LEU A 86 -1.40 -13.78 5.30
N GLN A 87 -2.58 -13.65 4.71
CA GLN A 87 -3.69 -14.54 5.02
C GLN A 87 -3.37 -16.00 4.66
N LYS A 88 -2.76 -16.25 3.50
CA LYS A 88 -2.31 -17.60 3.08
C LYS A 88 -1.24 -18.17 4.02
N ARG A 89 -0.38 -17.31 4.56
CA ARG A 89 0.63 -17.69 5.55
C ARG A 89 0.06 -17.93 6.96
N GLY A 90 -1.24 -17.71 7.16
CA GLY A 90 -1.94 -18.01 8.42
C GLY A 90 -2.10 -16.83 9.37
N PHE A 91 -1.77 -15.61 8.94
CA PHE A 91 -2.03 -14.42 9.74
C PHE A 91 -3.52 -14.07 9.76
N THR A 92 -3.98 -13.52 10.89
CA THR A 92 -5.33 -12.95 11.00
C THR A 92 -5.30 -11.48 10.64
N ILE A 93 -5.98 -11.10 9.56
CA ILE A 93 -6.12 -9.70 9.18
C ILE A 93 -7.15 -9.02 10.08
N VAL A 94 -6.74 -7.99 10.82
CA VAL A 94 -7.63 -7.16 11.65
C VAL A 94 -7.77 -5.76 11.05
N ARG A 95 -8.91 -5.11 11.31
CA ARG A 95 -9.24 -3.83 10.67
C ARG A 95 -8.61 -2.63 11.35
N GLN A 96 -8.41 -2.70 12.67
CA GLN A 96 -7.93 -1.58 13.47
C GLN A 96 -6.49 -1.86 13.91
N PRO A 97 -5.55 -0.92 13.71
CA PRO A 97 -4.16 -1.07 14.12
C PRO A 97 -3.98 -1.46 15.60
N LYS A 98 -4.81 -0.93 16.50
CA LYS A 98 -4.79 -1.25 17.94
C LYS A 98 -5.11 -2.72 18.27
N ASP A 99 -5.73 -3.46 17.35
CA ASP A 99 -6.08 -4.86 17.57
C ASP A 99 -5.01 -5.83 17.03
N ALA A 100 -3.93 -5.30 16.44
CA ALA A 100 -2.88 -6.06 15.76
C ALA A 100 -1.64 -6.30 16.64
N ASP A 101 -1.00 -7.45 16.43
CA ASP A 101 0.34 -7.73 16.92
C ASP A 101 1.40 -6.97 16.11
N VAL A 102 1.19 -6.80 14.80
CA VAL A 102 2.07 -5.99 13.95
C VAL A 102 1.26 -5.08 13.04
N VAL A 103 1.68 -3.82 12.94
CA VAL A 103 1.06 -2.82 12.05
C VAL A 103 1.95 -2.60 10.84
N ILE A 104 1.37 -2.77 9.65
CA ILE A 104 2.02 -2.49 8.37
C ILE A 104 1.54 -1.13 7.89
N VAL A 105 2.45 -0.20 7.62
CA VAL A 105 2.13 1.12 7.06
C VAL A 105 2.58 1.14 5.60
N ASN A 106 1.62 1.08 4.68
CA ASN A 106 1.89 1.16 3.25
C ASN A 106 1.88 2.62 2.79
N THR A 107 3.07 3.21 2.74
CA THR A 107 3.32 4.65 2.59
C THR A 107 3.27 5.16 1.15
N CYS A 108 3.05 6.47 1.01
CA CYS A 108 3.13 7.21 -0.24
C CYS A 108 4.21 8.30 -0.15
N THR A 109 4.78 8.69 -1.29
CA THR A 109 5.78 9.77 -1.36
C THR A 109 5.63 10.69 -2.57
N PHE A 110 4.48 10.60 -3.25
CA PHE A 110 4.29 11.26 -4.54
C PHE A 110 4.19 12.78 -4.42
N ILE A 111 3.42 13.28 -3.45
CA ILE A 111 3.30 14.70 -3.13
C ILE A 111 3.68 14.96 -1.67
N GLU A 112 3.99 16.21 -1.35
CA GLU A 112 4.50 16.59 -0.03
C GLU A 112 3.51 16.28 1.10
N ASP A 113 2.22 16.54 0.90
CA ASP A 113 1.21 16.24 1.93
C ASP A 113 1.08 14.73 2.17
N ALA A 114 1.22 13.92 1.11
CA ALA A 114 1.20 12.45 1.23
C ALA A 114 2.43 11.92 1.98
N LYS A 115 3.58 12.61 1.90
CA LYS A 115 4.75 12.27 2.73
C LYS A 115 4.48 12.55 4.20
N LYS A 116 3.93 13.74 4.52
CA LYS A 116 3.60 14.12 5.91
C LYS A 116 2.59 13.15 6.51
N GLU A 117 1.54 12.82 5.76
CA GLU A 117 0.54 11.83 6.15
C GLU A 117 1.18 10.46 6.40
N SER A 118 2.09 10.02 5.52
CA SER A 118 2.79 8.74 5.68
C SER A 118 3.67 8.71 6.93
N ILE A 119 4.45 9.76 7.20
CA ILE A 119 5.27 9.86 8.41
C ILE A 119 4.38 9.85 9.66
N GLN A 120 3.30 10.63 9.65
CA GLN A 120 2.35 10.69 10.76
C GLN A 120 1.74 9.31 11.06
N ALA A 121 1.31 8.57 10.03
CA ALA A 121 0.78 7.23 10.19
C ALA A 121 1.82 6.23 10.74
N VAL A 122 3.11 6.38 10.38
CA VAL A 122 4.18 5.57 10.95
C VAL A 122 4.37 5.88 12.44
N LEU A 123 4.38 7.16 12.82
CA LEU A 123 4.51 7.57 14.22
C LEU A 123 3.33 7.05 15.07
N GLU A 124 2.10 7.16 14.56
CA GLU A 124 0.91 6.61 15.22
C GLU A 124 0.99 5.08 15.38
N ALA A 125 1.51 4.37 14.37
CA ALA A 125 1.74 2.93 14.47
C ALA A 125 2.84 2.59 15.50
N VAL A 126 3.90 3.39 15.58
CA VAL A 126 4.98 3.23 16.57
C VAL A 126 4.46 3.47 17.99
N ASP A 127 3.59 4.45 18.20
CA ASP A 127 2.98 4.70 19.50
C ASP A 127 2.17 3.49 20.02
N LEU A 128 1.57 2.71 19.12
CA LEU A 128 0.88 1.46 19.50
C LEU A 128 1.83 0.40 20.08
N LYS A 129 3.15 0.50 19.85
CA LYS A 129 4.13 -0.38 20.49
C LYS A 129 4.21 -0.21 22.01
N GLN A 130 3.68 0.90 22.53
CA GLN A 130 3.58 1.14 23.97
C GLN A 130 2.41 0.40 24.62
N SER A 131 1.51 -0.21 23.83
CA SER A 131 0.29 -0.84 24.35
C SER A 131 -0.02 -2.20 23.74
N THR A 132 -0.17 -2.31 22.42
CA THR A 132 -0.73 -3.48 21.76
C THR A 132 0.19 -4.09 20.71
N ALA A 133 0.88 -3.26 19.92
CA ALA A 133 1.71 -3.73 18.83
C ALA A 133 3.07 -4.22 19.34
N LYS A 134 3.56 -5.33 18.78
CA LYS A 134 4.92 -5.86 18.97
C LYS A 134 5.90 -5.32 17.94
N GLY A 135 5.38 -4.83 16.81
CA GLY A 135 6.19 -4.09 15.86
C GLY A 135 5.45 -3.37 14.74
N VAL A 136 6.23 -2.63 13.97
CA VAL A 136 5.81 -1.80 12.86
C VAL A 136 6.66 -2.09 11.63
N VAL A 137 6.00 -2.38 10.51
CA VAL A 137 6.64 -2.57 9.21
C VAL A 137 6.24 -1.40 8.31
N VAL A 138 7.23 -0.68 7.79
CA VAL A 138 7.02 0.40 6.84
C VAL A 138 7.28 -0.12 5.43
N THR A 139 6.33 0.08 4.54
CA THR A 139 6.43 -0.36 3.14
C THR A 139 5.86 0.70 2.19
N GLY A 140 5.87 0.45 0.88
CA GLY A 140 5.33 1.35 -0.13
C GLY A 140 6.37 2.30 -0.74
N CYS A 141 5.90 3.36 -1.39
CA CYS A 141 6.77 4.26 -2.17
C CYS A 141 7.82 4.98 -1.33
N MET A 142 7.50 5.36 -0.09
CA MET A 142 8.49 6.01 0.78
C MET A 142 9.57 5.01 1.22
N ALA A 143 9.17 3.78 1.58
CA ALA A 143 10.10 2.71 1.94
C ALA A 143 11.07 2.37 0.80
N GLN A 144 10.59 2.32 -0.45
CA GLN A 144 11.46 2.07 -1.60
C GLN A 144 12.45 3.23 -1.83
N ARG A 145 11.98 4.47 -1.72
CA ARG A 145 12.75 5.66 -2.13
C ARG A 145 13.71 6.16 -1.06
N TYR A 146 13.33 6.09 0.20
CA TYR A 146 14.00 6.74 1.34
C TYR A 146 14.34 5.74 2.44
N ALA A 147 14.74 4.53 2.05
CA ALA A 147 14.95 3.41 2.96
C ALA A 147 15.99 3.72 4.06
N SER A 148 17.10 4.33 3.66
CA SER A 148 18.20 4.74 4.52
C SER A 148 17.80 5.84 5.51
N GLU A 149 17.05 6.83 5.03
CA GLU A 149 16.59 7.95 5.83
C GLU A 149 15.52 7.49 6.81
N LEU A 150 14.60 6.64 6.38
CA LEU A 150 13.59 6.04 7.26
C LEU A 150 14.23 5.21 8.38
N SER A 151 15.22 4.37 8.07
CA SER A 151 15.86 3.54 9.09
C SER A 151 16.76 4.33 10.05
N GLY A 152 17.36 5.44 9.58
CA GLY A 152 18.18 6.32 10.40
C GLY A 152 17.36 7.25 11.30
N GLU A 153 16.29 7.84 10.77
CA GLU A 153 15.50 8.87 11.47
C GLU A 153 14.29 8.30 12.24
N LEU A 154 13.84 7.08 11.91
CA LEU A 154 12.77 6.36 12.62
C LEU A 154 13.27 4.99 13.09
N PRO A 155 14.26 4.94 14.00
CA PRO A 155 14.85 3.69 14.47
C PRO A 155 13.87 2.81 15.28
N GLU A 156 12.73 3.35 15.68
CA GLU A 156 11.64 2.62 16.34
C GLU A 156 10.83 1.74 15.39
N VAL A 157 10.99 1.89 14.08
CA VAL A 157 10.42 0.97 13.08
C VAL A 157 11.20 -0.34 13.10
N ASP A 158 10.52 -1.45 12.80
CA ASP A 158 11.14 -2.77 12.94
C ASP A 158 11.57 -3.36 11.60
N ALA A 159 10.89 -2.99 10.51
CA ALA A 159 11.34 -3.28 9.16
C ALA A 159 10.92 -2.20 8.17
N VAL A 160 11.80 -1.92 7.20
CA VAL A 160 11.54 -1.09 6.02
C VAL A 160 11.64 -1.99 4.80
N VAL A 161 10.52 -2.20 4.10
CA VAL A 161 10.40 -3.20 3.05
C VAL A 161 10.00 -2.57 1.71
N GLY A 162 10.83 -2.77 0.69
CA GLY A 162 10.63 -2.29 -0.68
C GLY A 162 9.83 -3.24 -1.56
N PHE A 163 9.54 -2.82 -2.80
CA PHE A 163 8.60 -3.48 -3.70
C PHE A 163 8.96 -4.95 -4.01
N GLU A 164 10.22 -5.23 -4.35
CA GLU A 164 10.68 -6.59 -4.66
C GLU A 164 10.54 -7.55 -3.46
N LYS A 165 10.54 -7.00 -2.24
CA LYS A 165 10.62 -7.73 -0.98
C LYS A 165 9.26 -7.88 -0.29
N TYR A 166 8.16 -7.57 -0.97
CA TYR A 166 6.81 -7.76 -0.42
C TYR A 166 6.52 -9.21 -0.01
N GLY A 167 7.07 -10.19 -0.73
CA GLY A 167 6.95 -11.61 -0.37
C GLY A 167 7.59 -11.96 0.97
N ASP A 168 8.58 -11.19 1.40
CA ASP A 168 9.36 -11.44 2.62
C ASP A 168 8.70 -10.81 3.87
N ILE A 169 7.67 -9.97 3.70
CA ILE A 169 6.99 -9.27 4.81
C ILE A 169 6.50 -10.26 5.88
N GLY A 170 5.92 -11.40 5.48
CA GLY A 170 5.46 -12.41 6.44
C GLY A 170 6.60 -12.96 7.30
N GLN A 171 7.79 -13.13 6.73
CA GLN A 171 8.97 -13.61 7.45
C GLN A 171 9.45 -12.55 8.43
N HIS A 172 9.55 -11.30 7.98
CA HIS A 172 9.93 -10.20 8.86
C HIS A 172 8.96 -10.04 10.02
N ILE A 173 7.65 -10.22 9.81
CA ILE A 173 6.66 -10.19 10.89
C ILE A 173 6.88 -11.32 11.91
N GLU A 174 7.15 -12.54 11.45
CA GLU A 174 7.46 -13.67 12.33
C GLU A 174 8.72 -13.41 13.17
N GLU A 175 9.79 -12.90 12.55
CA GLU A 175 11.04 -12.50 13.22
C GLU A 175 10.80 -11.39 14.24
N ILE A 176 10.00 -10.38 13.90
CA ILE A 176 9.63 -9.26 14.77
C ILE A 176 8.85 -9.74 15.99
N ILE A 177 7.99 -10.74 15.85
CA ILE A 177 7.21 -11.30 16.94
C ILE A 177 8.05 -12.22 17.82
N ALA A 178 8.98 -12.98 17.22
CA ALA A 178 9.83 -13.93 17.93
C ALA A 178 11.00 -13.27 18.68
N ARG A 179 11.44 -12.08 18.25
CA ARG A 179 12.59 -11.40 18.88
C ARG A 179 12.30 -10.96 20.31
N SER A 180 13.33 -10.96 21.13
CA SER A 180 13.33 -10.37 22.47
C SER A 180 14.22 -9.13 22.49
N GLY A 181 13.66 -7.98 22.89
CA GLY A 181 14.40 -6.74 23.05
C GLY A 181 14.41 -5.85 21.81
N TYR A 182 15.17 -4.76 21.91
CA TYR A 182 15.29 -3.75 20.86
C TYR A 182 16.35 -4.17 19.82
N ALA A 183 16.05 -3.96 18.54
CA ALA A 183 16.96 -4.18 17.42
C ALA A 183 16.82 -3.03 16.43
N MET A 184 17.89 -2.78 15.65
CA MET A 184 17.82 -1.83 14.54
C MET A 184 16.81 -2.30 13.48
N PRO A 185 16.18 -1.36 12.74
CA PRO A 185 15.24 -1.72 11.68
C PRO A 185 15.89 -2.62 10.64
N VAL A 186 15.21 -3.70 10.25
CA VAL A 186 15.62 -4.50 9.09
C VAL A 186 15.32 -3.71 7.83
N VAL A 187 16.33 -3.38 7.03
CA VAL A 187 16.14 -2.73 5.73
C VAL A 187 16.19 -3.79 4.63
N SER A 188 15.02 -4.10 4.07
CA SER A 188 14.84 -5.10 3.01
C SER A 188 14.28 -4.41 1.77
N VAL A 189 15.17 -3.73 1.03
CA VAL A 189 14.82 -3.02 -0.21
C VAL A 189 15.62 -3.61 -1.35
N GLY A 190 14.91 -4.11 -2.34
CA GLY A 190 15.47 -4.72 -3.53
C GLY A 190 15.53 -3.78 -4.73
N SER A 191 15.65 -4.38 -5.90
CA SER A 191 15.58 -3.73 -7.21
C SER A 191 14.29 -2.93 -7.39
N ILE A 192 14.40 -1.86 -8.17
CA ILE A 192 13.24 -1.09 -8.67
C ILE A 192 12.53 -1.81 -9.83
N ASP A 193 13.21 -2.75 -10.47
CA ASP A 193 12.67 -3.57 -11.55
C ASP A 193 12.05 -4.84 -10.97
N VAL A 194 10.79 -4.70 -10.53
CA VAL A 194 10.06 -5.78 -9.89
C VAL A 194 9.23 -6.55 -10.92
N PRO A 195 9.40 -7.88 -11.01
CA PRO A 195 8.58 -8.70 -11.88
C PRO A 195 7.11 -8.67 -11.46
N PHE A 196 6.20 -8.70 -12.43
CA PHE A 196 4.79 -8.91 -12.11
C PHE A 196 4.60 -10.29 -11.49
N ARG A 197 3.87 -10.30 -10.37
CA ARG A 197 3.40 -11.51 -9.70
C ARG A 197 1.90 -11.71 -9.95
N PRO A 198 1.36 -12.90 -9.71
CA PRO A 198 -0.08 -13.08 -9.60
C PRO A 198 -0.70 -12.11 -8.59
N GLU A 199 -1.68 -11.32 -9.01
CA GLU A 199 -2.36 -10.30 -8.18
C GLU A 199 -3.84 -10.63 -7.92
N TRP A 200 -4.33 -11.76 -8.44
CA TRP A 200 -5.75 -12.14 -8.33
C TRP A 200 -6.14 -12.76 -6.98
N GLU A 201 -5.17 -13.33 -6.25
CA GLU A 201 -5.40 -13.93 -4.93
C GLU A 201 -5.15 -12.91 -3.81
N ARG A 202 -6.00 -11.88 -3.77
CA ARG A 202 -5.84 -10.72 -2.87
C ARG A 202 -7.03 -10.53 -1.93
N VAL A 203 -6.76 -9.99 -0.73
CA VAL A 203 -7.81 -9.60 0.22
C VAL A 203 -8.28 -8.20 -0.14
N ARG A 204 -9.48 -8.09 -0.73
CA ARG A 204 -10.01 -6.80 -1.18
C ARG A 204 -10.42 -5.91 -0.02
N ILE A 205 -9.85 -4.70 0.01
CA ILE A 205 -10.17 -3.65 1.00
C ILE A 205 -11.00 -2.52 0.38
N THR A 206 -11.22 -2.58 -0.92
CA THR A 206 -12.05 -1.67 -1.72
C THR A 206 -13.55 -2.06 -1.70
N GLN A 207 -14.38 -1.29 -2.41
CA GLN A 207 -15.81 -1.57 -2.60
C GLN A 207 -16.04 -2.95 -3.21
N ARG A 208 -17.09 -3.67 -2.81
CA ARG A 208 -17.34 -5.06 -3.30
C ARG A 208 -17.52 -5.16 -4.81
N HIS A 209 -18.14 -4.16 -5.42
CA HIS A 209 -18.52 -4.16 -6.84
C HIS A 209 -17.41 -3.68 -7.78
N ALA A 210 -16.36 -3.04 -7.25
CA ALA A 210 -15.29 -2.44 -8.04
C ALA A 210 -13.93 -3.04 -7.65
N ALA A 211 -12.99 -3.05 -8.59
CA ALA A 211 -11.60 -3.41 -8.31
C ALA A 211 -10.64 -2.66 -9.23
N PHE A 212 -9.43 -2.40 -8.73
CA PHE A 212 -8.34 -1.88 -9.54
C PHE A 212 -7.58 -3.02 -10.21
N ILE A 213 -7.16 -2.87 -11.46
CA ILE A 213 -6.22 -3.79 -12.12
C ILE A 213 -5.01 -2.99 -12.56
N ARG A 214 -3.83 -3.36 -12.04
CA ARG A 214 -2.57 -2.82 -12.51
C ARG A 214 -2.21 -3.44 -13.85
N VAL A 215 -2.23 -2.64 -14.91
CA VAL A 215 -1.91 -3.10 -16.26
C VAL A 215 -0.44 -2.88 -16.61
N ALA A 216 0.22 -1.92 -15.98
CA ALA A 216 1.64 -1.62 -16.18
C ALA A 216 2.24 -1.00 -14.91
N GLU A 217 3.57 -0.99 -14.83
CA GLU A 217 4.34 -0.42 -13.74
C GLU A 217 5.52 0.38 -14.31
N GLY A 218 5.88 1.48 -13.64
CA GLY A 218 6.99 2.34 -14.07
C GLY A 218 6.63 3.23 -15.26
N CYS A 219 7.59 4.05 -15.69
CA CYS A 219 7.35 5.05 -16.73
C CYS A 219 8.67 5.44 -17.41
N ASP A 220 8.65 5.62 -18.73
CA ASP A 220 9.82 6.03 -19.53
C ASP A 220 9.81 7.53 -19.88
N HIS A 221 8.76 8.27 -19.48
CA HIS A 221 8.70 9.71 -19.71
C HIS A 221 9.75 10.45 -18.85
N GLN A 222 10.36 11.47 -19.45
CA GLN A 222 11.31 12.37 -18.79
C GLN A 222 10.63 13.69 -18.39
N CYS A 223 9.48 13.59 -17.71
CA CYS A 223 8.75 14.76 -17.24
C CYS A 223 9.57 15.53 -16.21
N THR A 224 9.75 16.84 -16.40
CA THR A 224 10.58 17.70 -15.54
C THR A 224 10.15 17.72 -14.06
N PHE A 225 8.91 17.38 -13.77
CA PHE A 225 8.31 17.36 -12.44
C PHE A 225 8.20 15.97 -11.82
N CYS A 226 8.37 14.89 -12.60
CA CYS A 226 8.09 13.53 -12.16
C CYS A 226 9.37 12.77 -11.92
N ALA A 227 9.53 12.18 -10.73
CA ALA A 227 10.70 11.37 -10.40
C ALA A 227 10.40 9.85 -10.33
N ILE A 228 9.19 9.44 -10.74
CA ILE A 228 8.74 8.03 -10.76
C ILE A 228 9.76 7.06 -11.39
N PRO A 229 10.43 7.37 -12.52
CA PRO A 229 11.40 6.45 -13.11
C PRO A 229 12.55 6.05 -12.17
N SER A 230 12.85 6.88 -11.16
CA SER A 230 13.94 6.63 -10.22
C SER A 230 13.63 5.61 -9.11
N TRP A 231 12.35 5.28 -8.85
CA TRP A 231 11.99 4.28 -7.82
C TRP A 231 10.90 3.26 -8.23
N ARG A 232 10.09 3.52 -9.26
CA ARG A 232 9.21 2.51 -9.88
C ARG A 232 9.85 1.85 -11.12
N GLY A 233 11.00 2.35 -11.54
CA GLY A 233 11.75 1.85 -12.69
C GLY A 233 11.15 2.30 -14.03
N ARG A 234 11.71 1.71 -15.09
CA ARG A 234 11.26 1.91 -16.47
C ARG A 234 9.87 1.33 -16.72
N PHE A 235 9.24 1.74 -17.82
CA PHE A 235 7.94 1.26 -18.19
C PHE A 235 7.97 -0.26 -18.47
N ARG A 236 7.02 -0.99 -17.87
CA ARG A 236 6.82 -2.43 -18.07
C ARG A 236 5.34 -2.74 -18.10
N SER A 237 4.88 -3.40 -19.16
CA SER A 237 3.51 -3.88 -19.26
C SER A 237 3.35 -5.24 -18.58
N LYS A 238 2.24 -5.40 -17.85
CA LYS A 238 1.75 -6.71 -17.44
C LYS A 238 1.20 -7.43 -18.67
N THR A 239 1.49 -8.71 -18.80
CA THR A 239 1.08 -9.49 -19.98
C THR A 239 -0.44 -9.51 -20.12
N PHE A 240 -0.92 -9.58 -21.36
CA PHE A 240 -2.35 -9.65 -21.65
C PHE A 240 -3.01 -10.82 -20.92
N GLU A 241 -2.36 -11.99 -20.92
CA GLU A 241 -2.87 -13.21 -20.31
C GLU A 241 -3.05 -13.03 -18.81
N ALA A 242 -2.06 -12.45 -18.11
CA ALA A 242 -2.13 -12.20 -16.68
C ALA A 242 -3.23 -11.17 -16.33
N ILE A 243 -3.41 -10.14 -17.15
CA ILE A 243 -4.48 -9.15 -16.95
C ILE A 243 -5.85 -9.81 -17.13
N MET A 244 -6.04 -10.62 -18.18
CA MET A 244 -7.30 -11.29 -18.45
C MET A 244 -7.64 -12.36 -17.42
N GLU A 245 -6.64 -13.08 -16.90
CA GLU A 245 -6.81 -14.02 -15.79
C GLU A 245 -7.24 -13.31 -14.51
N GLU A 246 -6.57 -12.20 -14.15
CA GLU A 246 -6.95 -11.38 -13.00
C GLU A 246 -8.36 -10.81 -13.15
N ALA A 247 -8.70 -10.25 -14.31
CA ALA A 247 -10.02 -9.70 -14.58
C ALA A 247 -11.13 -10.74 -14.41
N ARG A 248 -10.95 -11.94 -14.96
CA ARG A 248 -11.93 -13.03 -14.82
C ARG A 248 -12.07 -13.50 -13.39
N SER A 249 -10.96 -13.65 -12.66
CA SER A 249 -10.97 -14.05 -11.25
C SER A 249 -11.71 -13.02 -10.38
N LEU A 250 -11.45 -11.73 -10.60
CA LEU A 250 -12.14 -10.66 -9.90
C LEU A 250 -13.64 -10.66 -10.21
N CYS A 251 -14.02 -10.82 -11.47
CA CYS A 251 -15.43 -10.92 -11.88
C CYS A 251 -16.12 -12.13 -11.26
N ALA A 252 -15.44 -13.29 -11.18
CA ALA A 252 -15.96 -14.48 -10.51
C ALA A 252 -16.21 -14.24 -9.00
N SER A 253 -15.47 -13.31 -8.39
CA SER A 253 -15.69 -12.87 -7.00
C SER A 253 -16.80 -11.80 -6.83
N GLY A 254 -17.55 -11.50 -7.89
CA GLY A 254 -18.67 -10.55 -7.88
C GLY A 254 -18.31 -9.09 -8.19
N VAL A 255 -17.11 -8.84 -8.74
CA VAL A 255 -16.77 -7.53 -9.29
C VAL A 255 -17.53 -7.30 -10.59
N THR A 256 -18.09 -6.09 -10.73
CA THR A 256 -18.80 -5.65 -11.94
C THR A 256 -18.16 -4.43 -12.60
N GLU A 257 -17.17 -3.82 -11.95
CA GLU A 257 -16.46 -2.62 -12.44
C GLU A 257 -14.95 -2.81 -12.26
N LEU A 258 -14.20 -2.64 -13.35
CA LEU A 258 -12.74 -2.72 -13.34
C LEU A 258 -12.15 -1.36 -13.68
N ASN A 259 -11.24 -0.89 -12.83
CA ASN A 259 -10.52 0.36 -13.00
C ASN A 259 -9.07 0.02 -13.38
N LEU A 260 -8.71 0.22 -14.66
CA LEU A 260 -7.35 -0.02 -15.13
C LEU A 260 -6.43 1.10 -14.65
N ILE A 261 -5.30 0.72 -14.03
CA ILE A 261 -4.36 1.65 -13.43
C ILE A 261 -2.92 1.36 -13.89
N ALA A 262 -2.15 2.43 -14.03
CA ALA A 262 -0.70 2.42 -14.26
C ALA A 262 -0.15 3.83 -13.93
N GLU A 263 1.15 4.06 -14.06
CA GLU A 263 1.75 5.39 -14.20
C GLU A 263 1.29 6.06 -15.49
N ASP A 264 1.33 5.31 -16.59
CA ASP A 264 0.81 5.70 -17.91
C ASP A 264 0.13 4.49 -18.55
N THR A 265 -1.21 4.48 -18.55
CA THR A 265 -1.99 3.39 -19.12
C THR A 265 -1.90 3.34 -20.65
N ASN A 266 -1.64 4.47 -21.30
CA ASN A 266 -1.59 4.58 -22.76
C ASN A 266 -0.36 3.88 -23.36
N GLN A 267 0.70 3.68 -22.57
CA GLN A 267 1.89 2.95 -22.98
C GLN A 267 1.73 1.43 -22.97
N TRP A 268 0.62 0.89 -22.45
CA TRP A 268 0.45 -0.55 -22.33
C TRP A 268 0.59 -1.27 -23.68
N GLY A 269 1.47 -2.28 -23.68
CA GLY A 269 1.83 -3.12 -24.82
C GLY A 269 2.87 -2.53 -25.78
N GLN A 270 3.31 -1.28 -25.59
CA GLN A 270 4.33 -0.68 -26.46
C GLN A 270 5.72 -1.32 -26.30
N ASP A 271 6.00 -1.87 -25.12
CA ASP A 271 7.23 -2.56 -24.75
C ASP A 271 7.29 -4.04 -25.19
N PHE A 272 6.19 -4.61 -25.70
CA PHE A 272 6.19 -6.00 -26.16
C PHE A 272 6.90 -6.24 -27.51
N GLY A 273 7.20 -5.18 -28.26
CA GLY A 273 7.88 -5.30 -29.55
C GLY A 273 7.03 -5.96 -30.65
N GLN A 274 7.67 -6.73 -31.52
CA GLN A 274 7.01 -7.44 -32.63
C GLN A 274 6.40 -8.78 -32.19
N GLN A 275 6.78 -9.27 -31.02
CA GLN A 275 6.32 -10.53 -30.44
C GLN A 275 4.84 -10.47 -30.08
N ASP A 276 4.34 -9.28 -29.72
CA ASP A 276 2.93 -9.04 -29.42
C ASP A 276 2.49 -7.64 -29.90
N PRO A 277 1.65 -7.57 -30.96
CA PRO A 277 1.18 -6.30 -31.50
C PRO A 277 0.01 -5.69 -30.70
N ARG A 278 -0.51 -6.37 -29.68
CA ARG A 278 -1.64 -5.87 -28.88
C ARG A 278 -1.31 -4.54 -28.20
N ARG A 279 -2.28 -3.63 -28.19
CA ARG A 279 -2.21 -2.33 -27.50
C ARG A 279 -3.41 -2.13 -26.59
N LEU A 280 -3.43 -1.02 -25.86
CA LEU A 280 -4.48 -0.74 -24.88
C LEU A 280 -5.90 -0.93 -25.45
N ALA A 281 -6.15 -0.52 -26.69
CA ALA A 281 -7.45 -0.71 -27.34
C ALA A 281 -7.85 -2.19 -27.47
N ASP A 282 -6.90 -3.08 -27.77
CA ASP A 282 -7.16 -4.52 -27.88
C ASP A 282 -7.46 -5.14 -26.51
N LEU A 283 -6.74 -4.69 -25.47
CA LEU A 283 -7.03 -5.06 -24.08
C LEU A 283 -8.44 -4.62 -23.67
N LEU A 284 -8.81 -3.37 -23.96
CA LEU A 284 -10.14 -2.85 -23.64
C LEU A 284 -11.26 -3.61 -24.34
N ARG A 285 -11.08 -3.95 -25.63
CA ARG A 285 -12.05 -4.80 -26.36
C ARG A 285 -12.16 -6.18 -25.71
N ALA A 286 -11.04 -6.81 -25.38
CA ALA A 286 -11.06 -8.13 -24.75
C ALA A 286 -11.71 -8.11 -23.35
N LEU A 287 -11.52 -7.05 -22.58
CA LEU A 287 -12.20 -6.86 -21.29
C LEU A 287 -13.71 -6.65 -21.48
N ASP A 288 -14.15 -5.94 -22.53
CA ASP A 288 -15.57 -5.72 -22.82
C ASP A 288 -16.33 -7.03 -23.09
N GLU A 289 -15.64 -8.06 -23.59
CA GLU A 289 -16.21 -9.40 -23.79
C GLU A 289 -16.53 -10.15 -22.48
N ILE A 290 -16.10 -9.65 -21.31
CA ILE A 290 -16.41 -10.26 -20.01
C ILE A 290 -17.85 -9.91 -19.61
N PRO A 291 -18.81 -10.87 -19.59
CA PRO A 291 -20.24 -10.57 -19.44
C PRO A 291 -20.62 -9.94 -18.09
N GLN A 292 -19.84 -10.19 -17.04
CA GLN A 292 -20.09 -9.69 -15.69
C GLN A 292 -19.82 -8.18 -15.56
N LEU A 293 -19.05 -7.59 -16.48
CA LEU A 293 -18.71 -6.19 -16.41
C LEU A 293 -19.88 -5.31 -16.84
N ARG A 294 -20.19 -4.31 -16.01
CA ARG A 294 -21.15 -3.27 -16.35
C ARG A 294 -20.46 -2.25 -17.23
N ARG A 295 -21.04 -2.01 -18.39
CA ARG A 295 -20.65 -0.90 -19.25
C ARG A 295 -21.24 0.37 -18.65
N MET A 296 -20.38 1.36 -18.38
CA MET A 296 -20.86 2.71 -18.10
C MET A 296 -21.47 3.24 -19.38
N GLY A 297 -22.80 3.19 -19.48
CA GLY A 297 -23.52 3.85 -20.57
C GLY A 297 -23.25 5.35 -20.50
N LEU A 298 -22.85 5.93 -21.62
CA LEU A 298 -22.94 7.37 -21.87
C LEU A 298 -24.39 7.74 -22.21
#